data_AF-A0A498RCI1-F1
#
_entry.id   AF-A0A498RCI1-F1
#
_cell.length_a   1.000
_cell.length_b   1.000
_cell.length_c   1.000
_cell.angle_alpha   90.00
_cell.angle_beta   90.00
_cell.angle_gamma   90.00
#
_symmetry.space_group_name_H-M   'P 1'
#
loop_
_entity.id
_entity.type
_entity.pdbx_description
1 polymer ?
#
loop_
_entity_poly.entity_id
_entity_poly.type
_entity_poly.pdbx_seq_one_letter_code
_entity_poly.pdbx_strand_id
1 'polypeptide(L)'
;MNSLEERVAQLKQDLAAAGFRVVAERSIAYGIQFTVGKNNSKVPVNVYQGKKGISITVGGSQQDPCREEAAAIIRGDAVHDAGREKKNLPGRPPGFEQVADFDFSWIGTDESGKGDYFGPLVVAGVLVDKITAEQLLACGVKDSKALTDEKNRALADQIRTLCSGRYVELEFMPADYNRLYQQFQATGKNLNHLLAWAHARVIEDILERHSCRFALADQFAAESYLTSSLMAKGKTITLVQEHRAERNIAVAAASILARDRFLACMNLLSERFKMTFPKGASAMVREAARRFVKQNGREQLTAVSKLHFKTTEEL
;
A
#
# COMPACT_ATOMS: atom_id res chain seq x y z
N MET A 1 3.99 8.48 26.68
CA MET A 1 3.23 7.35 27.25
C MET A 1 1.89 7.93 27.66
N ASN A 2 0.81 7.64 26.92
CA ASN A 2 -0.50 8.13 27.32
C ASN A 2 -0.93 7.42 28.60
N SER A 3 -1.44 8.16 29.56
CA SER A 3 -1.95 7.58 30.81
C SER A 3 -3.17 6.69 30.53
N LEU A 4 -3.44 5.73 31.41
CA LEU A 4 -4.64 4.85 31.30
C LEU A 4 -5.92 5.68 31.18
N GLU A 5 -5.99 6.78 31.95
CA GLU A 5 -7.12 7.70 31.98
C GLU A 5 -7.28 8.49 30.67
N GLU A 6 -6.18 8.99 30.10
CA GLU A 6 -6.20 9.65 28.77
C GLU A 6 -6.68 8.70 27.68
N ARG A 7 -6.24 7.44 27.69
CA ARG A 7 -6.69 6.46 26.70
C ARG A 7 -8.18 6.14 26.86
N VAL A 8 -8.67 6.02 28.10
CA VAL A 8 -10.10 5.81 28.37
C VAL A 8 -10.93 7.01 27.93
N ALA A 9 -10.45 8.24 28.18
CA ALA A 9 -11.13 9.46 27.72
C ALA A 9 -11.24 9.50 26.19
N GLN A 10 -10.16 9.19 25.47
CA GLN A 10 -10.17 9.13 24.01
C GLN A 10 -11.17 8.10 23.47
N LEU A 11 -11.17 6.88 24.02
CA LEU A 11 -12.10 5.83 23.57
C LEU A 11 -13.57 6.22 23.79
N LYS A 12 -13.88 6.89 24.91
CA LYS A 12 -15.23 7.41 25.17
C LYS A 12 -15.61 8.49 24.15
N GLN A 13 -14.68 9.34 23.76
CA GLN A 13 -14.90 10.37 22.74
C GLN A 13 -15.15 9.73 21.36
N ASP A 14 -14.35 8.74 20.97
CA ASP A 14 -14.50 8.04 19.70
C ASP A 14 -15.84 7.28 19.62
N LEU A 15 -16.22 6.60 20.71
CA LEU A 15 -17.51 5.91 20.81
C LEU A 15 -18.68 6.91 20.82
N ALA A 16 -18.54 8.06 21.48
CA ALA A 16 -19.55 9.11 21.48
C ALA A 16 -19.77 9.72 20.08
N ALA A 17 -18.69 9.89 19.30
CA ALA A 17 -18.79 10.33 17.90
C ALA A 17 -19.60 9.36 17.03
N ALA A 18 -19.57 8.05 17.36
CA ALA A 18 -20.38 7.02 16.71
C ALA A 18 -21.79 6.83 17.33
N GLY A 19 -22.23 7.74 18.20
CA GLY A 19 -23.57 7.76 18.79
C GLY A 19 -23.77 6.85 20.00
N PHE A 20 -22.69 6.27 20.55
CA PHE A 20 -22.76 5.56 21.82
C PHE A 20 -22.79 6.52 23.01
N ARG A 21 -23.45 6.13 24.10
CA ARG A 21 -23.43 6.89 25.37
C ARG A 21 -22.84 6.05 26.49
N VAL A 22 -21.96 6.61 27.30
CA VAL A 22 -21.48 5.92 28.52
C VAL A 22 -22.65 5.83 29.51
N VAL A 23 -23.01 4.61 29.91
CA VAL A 23 -24.14 4.33 30.81
C VAL A 23 -23.69 3.84 32.19
N ALA A 24 -22.46 3.35 32.31
CA ALA A 24 -21.87 2.96 33.58
C ALA A 24 -20.34 2.96 33.47
N GLU A 25 -19.66 3.18 34.60
CA GLU A 25 -18.21 3.13 34.70
C GLU A 25 -17.81 2.66 36.09
N ARG A 26 -16.78 1.81 36.17
CA ARG A 26 -16.20 1.34 37.41
C ARG A 26 -14.73 0.98 37.25
N SER A 27 -13.98 1.14 38.33
CA SER A 27 -12.62 0.63 38.41
C SER A 27 -12.63 -0.90 38.51
N ILE A 28 -11.70 -1.55 37.82
CA ILE A 28 -11.46 -2.99 37.88
C ILE A 28 -10.01 -3.26 38.24
N ALA A 29 -9.66 -4.51 38.58
CA ALA A 29 -8.28 -4.87 38.88
C ALA A 29 -7.37 -4.50 37.69
N TYR A 30 -6.41 -3.60 37.94
CA TYR A 30 -5.44 -3.10 36.97
C TYR A 30 -6.07 -2.41 35.73
N GLY A 31 -7.26 -1.81 35.87
CA GLY A 31 -7.94 -1.21 34.73
C GLY A 31 -9.22 -0.43 35.05
N ILE A 32 -9.91 0.00 33.99
CA ILE A 32 -11.21 0.67 34.04
C ILE A 32 -12.17 -0.10 33.13
N GLN A 33 -13.38 -0.38 33.62
CA GLN A 33 -14.49 -0.84 32.79
C GLN A 33 -15.50 0.30 32.63
N PHE A 34 -15.87 0.61 31.39
CA PHE A 34 -17.02 1.45 31.11
C PHE A 34 -17.96 0.74 30.15
N THR A 35 -19.26 0.94 30.34
CA THR A 35 -20.31 0.36 29.51
C THR A 35 -20.87 1.45 28.64
N VAL A 36 -20.93 1.20 27.34
CA VAL A 36 -21.58 2.09 26.38
C VAL A 36 -22.93 1.52 25.92
N GLY A 37 -23.90 2.40 25.69
CA GLY A 37 -25.24 2.05 25.23
C GLY A 37 -25.60 2.73 23.92
N LYS A 38 -26.25 1.98 23.03
CA LYS A 38 -26.83 2.43 21.74
C LYS A 38 -27.99 1.50 21.39
N ASN A 39 -29.12 2.03 20.93
CA ASN A 39 -30.29 1.25 20.50
C ASN A 39 -30.74 0.12 21.47
N ASN A 40 -30.77 0.42 22.78
CA ASN A 40 -31.11 -0.51 23.85
C ASN A 40 -30.08 -1.63 24.13
N SER A 41 -29.01 -1.74 23.32
CA SER A 41 -27.85 -2.60 23.60
C SER A 41 -26.92 -1.95 24.62
N LYS A 42 -26.24 -2.77 25.42
CA LYS A 42 -25.23 -2.36 26.41
C LYS A 42 -23.95 -3.17 26.20
N VAL A 43 -22.87 -2.48 25.86
CA VAL A 43 -21.59 -3.08 25.51
C VAL A 43 -20.54 -2.69 26.55
N PRO A 44 -20.06 -3.63 27.38
CA PRO A 44 -18.98 -3.36 28.33
C PRO A 44 -17.61 -3.34 27.63
N VAL A 45 -16.81 -2.32 27.91
CA VAL A 45 -15.44 -2.14 27.43
C VAL A 45 -14.50 -2.16 28.63
N ASN A 46 -13.52 -3.06 28.63
CA ASN A 46 -12.49 -3.16 29.67
C ASN A 46 -11.16 -2.66 29.13
N VAL A 47 -10.52 -1.76 29.86
CA VAL A 47 -9.20 -1.22 29.53
C VAL A 47 -8.25 -1.55 30.67
N TYR A 48 -7.21 -2.33 30.40
CA TYR A 48 -6.22 -2.79 31.37
C TYR A 48 -4.87 -2.15 31.13
N GLN A 49 -4.18 -1.80 32.22
CA GLN A 49 -2.77 -1.37 32.21
C GLN A 49 -1.88 -2.58 32.52
N GLY A 50 -1.32 -3.21 31.49
CA GLY A 50 -0.40 -4.33 31.63
C GLY A 50 1.08 -3.93 31.55
N LYS A 51 1.97 -4.87 31.91
CA LYS A 51 3.44 -4.68 31.79
C LYS A 51 3.94 -4.41 30.36
N LYS A 52 3.15 -4.79 29.34
CA LYS A 52 3.46 -4.61 27.90
C LYS A 52 2.68 -3.43 27.27
N GLY A 53 1.94 -2.65 28.06
CA GLY A 53 1.09 -1.55 27.58
C GLY A 53 -0.40 -1.76 27.85
N ILE A 54 -1.23 -0.93 27.22
CA ILE A 54 -2.69 -0.94 27.40
C ILE A 54 -3.31 -2.06 26.58
N SER A 55 -4.18 -2.87 27.21
CA SER A 55 -4.98 -3.90 26.55
C SER A 55 -6.46 -3.56 26.68
N ILE A 56 -7.24 -3.73 25.60
CA ILE A 56 -8.67 -3.39 25.59
C ILE A 56 -9.48 -4.62 25.17
N THR A 57 -10.57 -4.93 25.88
CA THR A 57 -11.50 -6.00 25.51
C THR A 57 -12.93 -5.50 25.49
N VAL A 58 -13.71 -5.97 24.50
CA VAL A 58 -15.13 -5.66 24.35
C VAL A 58 -15.95 -6.90 24.69
N GLY A 59 -16.79 -6.79 25.71
CA GLY A 59 -17.71 -7.84 26.16
C GLY A 59 -19.10 -7.73 25.50
N GLY A 60 -20.03 -8.60 25.92
CA GLY A 60 -21.38 -8.68 25.36
C GLY A 60 -21.55 -9.84 24.37
N SER A 61 -22.79 -10.07 23.92
CA SER A 61 -23.15 -11.16 23.00
C SER A 61 -22.51 -10.97 21.62
N GLN A 62 -21.99 -12.05 21.02
CA GLN A 62 -21.43 -12.00 19.65
C GLN A 62 -22.48 -11.69 18.58
N GLN A 63 -23.77 -11.88 18.88
CA GLN A 63 -24.87 -11.60 17.96
C GLN A 63 -25.38 -10.15 18.07
N ASP A 64 -24.83 -9.35 18.98
CA ASP A 64 -25.22 -7.94 19.15
C ASP A 64 -24.46 -7.05 18.15
N PRO A 65 -25.13 -6.42 17.17
CA PRO A 65 -24.48 -5.57 16.18
C PRO A 65 -23.74 -4.38 16.82
N CYS A 66 -24.22 -3.89 17.97
CA CYS A 66 -23.58 -2.78 18.68
C CYS A 66 -22.23 -3.18 19.28
N ARG A 67 -22.02 -4.47 19.59
CA ARG A 67 -20.74 -5.00 20.07
C ARG A 67 -19.69 -4.93 18.98
N GLU A 68 -20.02 -5.37 17.76
CA GLU A 68 -19.05 -5.37 16.65
C GLU A 68 -18.69 -3.94 16.23
N GLU A 69 -19.68 -3.05 16.20
CA GLU A 69 -19.46 -1.63 15.95
C GLU A 69 -18.53 -1.00 17.00
N ALA A 70 -18.78 -1.22 18.30
CA ALA A 70 -17.89 -0.73 19.37
C ALA A 70 -16.49 -1.34 19.29
N ALA A 71 -16.38 -2.63 18.95
CA ALA A 71 -15.10 -3.31 18.77
C ALA A 71 -14.28 -2.75 17.59
N ALA A 72 -14.93 -2.44 16.48
CA ALA A 72 -14.29 -1.81 15.32
C ALA A 72 -13.68 -0.44 15.70
N ILE A 73 -14.47 0.43 16.35
CA ILE A 73 -14.01 1.76 16.84
C ILE A 73 -12.77 1.61 17.72
N ILE A 74 -12.82 0.66 18.65
CA ILE A 74 -11.74 0.43 19.63
C ILE A 74 -10.47 -0.15 18.97
N ARG A 75 -10.62 -0.97 17.93
CA ARG A 75 -9.49 -1.50 17.14
C ARG A 75 -8.80 -0.42 16.30
N GLY A 76 -9.41 0.75 16.14
CA GLY A 76 -8.95 1.78 15.21
C GLY A 76 -9.37 1.48 13.77
N ASP A 77 -10.27 0.50 13.57
CA ASP A 77 -11.03 0.36 12.35
C ASP A 77 -12.07 1.47 12.41
N ALA A 78 -11.73 2.64 11.86
CA ALA A 78 -12.62 3.80 11.82
C ALA A 78 -14.04 3.32 11.43
N VAL A 79 -14.97 3.41 12.38
CA VAL A 79 -16.39 3.26 12.04
C VAL A 79 -16.69 4.45 11.16
N HIS A 80 -16.84 4.14 9.88
CA HIS A 80 -17.51 4.98 8.92
C HIS A 80 -18.74 5.60 9.58
N ASP A 81 -18.74 6.93 9.59
CA ASP A 81 -19.83 7.84 9.86
C ASP A 81 -21.19 7.25 9.42
N ALA A 82 -21.82 6.49 10.33
CA ALA A 82 -23.19 6.01 10.17
C ALA A 82 -24.11 7.18 10.51
N GLY A 83 -24.18 8.16 9.59
CA GLY A 83 -24.93 9.40 9.78
C GLY A 83 -24.88 10.39 8.62
N ARG A 84 -23.91 10.27 7.72
CA ARG A 84 -23.96 10.87 6.37
C ARG A 84 -23.38 9.87 5.38
N GLU A 85 -24.22 9.25 4.56
CA GLU A 85 -23.73 8.79 3.25
C GLU A 85 -23.10 10.01 2.57
N LYS A 86 -21.77 10.11 2.57
CA LYS A 86 -21.07 11.04 1.69
C LYS A 86 -21.37 10.54 0.28
N LYS A 87 -22.41 11.11 -0.33
CA LYS A 87 -22.79 10.80 -1.71
C LYS A 87 -21.54 10.88 -2.58
N ASN A 88 -21.25 9.79 -3.27
CA ASN A 88 -20.25 9.80 -4.34
C ASN A 88 -20.61 10.92 -5.31
N LEU A 89 -19.66 11.81 -5.54
CA LEU A 89 -19.83 12.92 -6.46
C LEU A 89 -19.79 12.35 -7.88
N PRO A 90 -20.81 12.66 -8.71
CA PRO A 90 -21.02 11.97 -9.99
C PRO A 90 -19.87 12.20 -10.97
N GLY A 91 -19.56 11.17 -11.76
CA GLY A 91 -18.58 11.22 -12.84
C GLY A 91 -17.12 11.13 -12.41
N ARG A 92 -16.83 10.89 -11.12
CA ARG A 92 -15.46 10.80 -10.61
C ARG A 92 -14.88 9.40 -10.73
N PRO A 93 -13.57 9.28 -11.02
CA PRO A 93 -12.90 7.99 -11.06
C PRO A 93 -12.78 7.40 -9.64
N PRO A 94 -12.61 6.07 -9.53
CA PRO A 94 -12.40 5.41 -8.25
C PRO A 94 -11.23 6.01 -7.46
N GLY A 95 -11.42 6.20 -6.15
CA GLY A 95 -10.47 6.88 -5.24
C GLY A 95 -10.72 8.37 -5.07
N PHE A 96 -11.53 9.00 -5.92
CA PHE A 96 -11.82 10.44 -5.84
C PHE A 96 -13.31 10.76 -5.66
N GLU A 97 -14.14 9.74 -5.42
CA GLU A 97 -15.60 9.87 -5.31
C GLU A 97 -16.03 10.90 -4.26
N GLN A 98 -15.22 11.11 -3.22
CA GLN A 98 -15.53 12.01 -2.10
C GLN A 98 -14.66 13.28 -2.06
N VAL A 99 -13.75 13.50 -3.02
CA VAL A 99 -12.74 14.58 -2.97
C VAL A 99 -13.27 15.87 -3.61
N ALA A 100 -14.01 16.69 -2.86
CA ALA A 100 -14.87 17.76 -3.39
C ALA A 100 -14.23 18.68 -4.47
N ASP A 101 -12.95 18.98 -4.38
CA ASP A 101 -12.20 19.87 -5.27
C ASP A 101 -11.37 19.15 -6.36
N PHE A 102 -11.67 17.87 -6.60
CA PHE A 102 -11.04 17.06 -7.64
C PHE A 102 -11.20 17.70 -9.03
N ASP A 103 -10.07 17.91 -9.72
CA ASP A 103 -9.98 18.63 -10.99
C ASP A 103 -9.80 17.72 -12.22
N PHE A 104 -9.96 16.41 -12.05
CA PHE A 104 -9.81 15.39 -13.10
C PHE A 104 -8.39 15.28 -13.69
N SER A 105 -7.36 15.71 -12.95
CA SER A 105 -5.97 15.35 -13.22
C SER A 105 -5.32 14.71 -11.99
N TRP A 106 -4.75 13.51 -12.16
CA TRP A 106 -4.17 12.78 -11.04
C TRP A 106 -3.05 11.84 -11.46
N ILE A 107 -2.16 11.56 -10.50
CA ILE A 107 -1.11 10.57 -10.62
C ILE A 107 -1.60 9.25 -10.04
N GLY A 108 -1.45 8.13 -10.75
CA GLY A 108 -1.55 6.79 -10.18
C GLY A 108 -0.15 6.20 -9.98
N THR A 109 0.08 5.47 -8.89
CA THR A 109 1.35 4.74 -8.67
C THR A 109 1.10 3.30 -8.26
N ASP A 110 1.96 2.39 -8.71
CA ASP A 110 1.95 0.96 -8.35
C ASP A 110 3.36 0.35 -8.51
N GLU A 111 3.57 -0.84 -7.95
CA GLU A 111 4.84 -1.56 -8.01
C GLU A 111 4.77 -3.00 -8.57
N SER A 112 5.91 -3.50 -9.04
CA SER A 112 6.10 -4.90 -9.41
C SER A 112 7.43 -5.43 -8.86
N GLY A 113 7.49 -6.73 -8.55
CA GLY A 113 8.70 -7.39 -8.08
C GLY A 113 8.91 -7.39 -6.56
N LYS A 114 8.02 -6.78 -5.76
CA LYS A 114 8.10 -6.77 -4.28
C LYS A 114 8.17 -8.18 -3.68
N GLY A 115 7.37 -9.10 -4.20
CA GLY A 115 7.27 -10.49 -3.71
C GLY A 115 8.16 -11.49 -4.43
N ASP A 116 8.96 -11.03 -5.39
CA ASP A 116 9.80 -11.86 -6.24
C ASP A 116 11.24 -11.91 -5.69
N TYR A 117 11.74 -13.11 -5.40
CA TYR A 117 13.11 -13.29 -4.91
C TYR A 117 14.14 -12.84 -5.94
N PHE A 118 13.97 -13.29 -7.18
CA PHE A 118 14.80 -12.87 -8.31
C PHE A 118 14.27 -11.59 -8.94
N GLY A 119 15.16 -10.86 -9.60
CA GLY A 119 14.79 -9.69 -10.38
C GLY A 119 14.64 -8.40 -9.58
N PRO A 120 14.29 -7.31 -10.28
CA PRO A 120 14.27 -5.98 -9.69
C PRO A 120 13.06 -5.77 -8.77
N LEU A 121 13.06 -4.64 -8.07
CA LEU A 121 11.84 -3.94 -7.68
C LEU A 121 11.62 -2.82 -8.70
N VAL A 122 10.41 -2.68 -9.22
CA VAL A 122 10.03 -1.57 -10.10
C VAL A 122 8.84 -0.85 -9.53
N VAL A 123 8.92 0.48 -9.44
CA VAL A 123 7.79 1.34 -9.07
C VAL A 123 7.53 2.27 -10.26
N ALA A 124 6.27 2.39 -10.66
CA ALA A 124 5.90 3.28 -11.75
C ALA A 124 4.83 4.27 -11.31
N GLY A 125 4.74 5.37 -12.02
CA GLY A 125 3.65 6.33 -11.88
C GLY A 125 3.25 6.92 -13.21
N VAL A 126 1.96 7.21 -13.34
CA VAL A 126 1.35 7.74 -14.57
C VAL A 126 0.44 8.90 -14.19
N LEU A 127 0.70 10.07 -14.77
CA LEU A 127 -0.19 11.22 -14.72
C LEU A 127 -1.22 11.11 -15.83
N VAL A 128 -2.49 11.17 -15.46
CA VAL A 128 -3.61 11.19 -16.40
C VAL A 128 -4.46 12.44 -16.18
N ASP A 129 -5.14 12.83 -17.25
CA ASP A 129 -6.29 13.73 -17.22
C ASP A 129 -7.53 12.96 -17.71
N LYS A 130 -8.69 13.61 -17.73
CA LYS A 130 -9.94 12.99 -18.22
C LYS A 130 -9.79 12.35 -19.61
N ILE A 131 -9.14 13.03 -20.54
CA ILE A 131 -9.01 12.57 -21.94
C ILE A 131 -8.09 11.35 -22.00
N THR A 132 -6.93 11.44 -21.36
CA THR A 132 -5.94 10.36 -21.32
C THR A 132 -6.52 9.14 -20.61
N ALA A 133 -7.29 9.33 -19.53
CA ALA A 133 -7.99 8.28 -18.82
C ALA A 133 -9.00 7.53 -19.72
N GLU A 134 -9.80 8.27 -20.50
CA GLU A 134 -10.74 7.69 -21.47
C GLU A 134 -10.01 6.90 -22.58
N GLN A 135 -8.90 7.43 -23.10
CA GLN A 135 -8.07 6.75 -24.10
C GLN A 135 -7.46 5.44 -23.56
N LEU A 136 -6.90 5.48 -22.36
CA LEU A 136 -6.33 4.29 -21.71
C LEU A 136 -7.39 3.21 -21.48
N LEU A 137 -8.59 3.61 -21.05
CA LEU A 137 -9.73 2.69 -20.89
C LEU A 137 -10.12 2.07 -22.24
N ALA A 138 -10.20 2.87 -23.30
CA ALA A 138 -10.51 2.39 -24.66
C ALA A 138 -9.44 1.43 -25.22
N CYS A 139 -8.18 1.60 -24.84
CA CYS A 139 -7.09 0.67 -25.16
C CYS A 139 -7.15 -0.65 -24.38
N GLY A 140 -8.02 -0.75 -23.37
CA GLY A 140 -8.19 -1.96 -22.57
C GLY A 140 -7.25 -2.09 -21.37
N VAL A 141 -6.69 -0.96 -20.90
CA VAL A 141 -5.93 -0.91 -19.65
C VAL A 141 -6.82 -1.36 -18.49
N LYS A 142 -6.31 -2.32 -17.72
CA LYS A 142 -6.93 -2.93 -16.55
C LYS A 142 -5.84 -3.57 -15.67
N ASP A 143 -6.22 -4.20 -14.57
CA ASP A 143 -5.30 -4.89 -13.67
C ASP A 143 -4.30 -5.80 -14.43
N SER A 144 -3.01 -5.53 -14.22
CA SER A 144 -1.88 -6.23 -14.86
C SER A 144 -1.86 -7.73 -14.52
N LYS A 145 -2.38 -8.11 -13.35
CA LYS A 145 -2.46 -9.51 -12.88
C LYS A 145 -3.45 -10.35 -13.69
N ALA A 146 -4.42 -9.72 -14.34
CA ALA A 146 -5.41 -10.37 -15.21
C ALA A 146 -4.95 -10.49 -16.66
N LEU A 147 -3.72 -10.06 -16.99
CA LEU A 147 -3.16 -10.00 -18.33
C LEU A 147 -1.99 -10.97 -18.50
N THR A 148 -1.80 -11.48 -19.72
CA THR A 148 -0.58 -12.24 -20.05
C THR A 148 0.62 -11.31 -20.16
N ASP A 149 1.82 -11.86 -20.08
CA ASP A 149 3.06 -11.08 -20.21
C ASP A 149 3.11 -10.35 -21.58
N GLU A 150 2.64 -10.97 -22.67
CA GLU A 150 2.57 -10.34 -24.00
C GLU A 150 1.58 -9.18 -24.06
N LYS A 151 0.42 -9.33 -23.40
CA LYS A 151 -0.60 -8.28 -23.32
C LYS A 151 -0.11 -7.10 -22.48
N ASN A 152 0.56 -7.37 -21.37
CA ASN A 152 1.18 -6.34 -20.55
C ASN A 152 2.18 -5.52 -21.38
N ARG A 153 3.04 -6.17 -22.17
CA ARG A 153 3.99 -5.48 -23.04
C ARG A 153 3.32 -4.61 -24.10
N ALA A 154 2.33 -5.15 -24.81
CA ALA A 154 1.59 -4.40 -25.83
C ALA A 154 0.87 -3.18 -25.25
N LEU A 155 0.25 -3.32 -24.06
CA LEU A 155 -0.40 -2.20 -23.38
C LEU A 155 0.61 -1.20 -22.81
N ALA A 156 1.75 -1.65 -22.31
CA ALA A 156 2.82 -0.77 -21.83
C ALA A 156 3.32 0.15 -22.95
N ASP A 157 3.52 -0.36 -24.16
CA ASP A 157 3.92 0.46 -25.32
C ASP A 157 2.86 1.52 -25.67
N GLN A 158 1.57 1.17 -25.59
CA GLN A 158 0.47 2.10 -25.78
C GLN A 158 0.42 3.17 -24.67
N ILE A 159 0.59 2.78 -23.41
CA ILE A 159 0.62 3.70 -22.25
C ILE A 159 1.79 4.68 -22.42
N ARG A 160 2.99 4.22 -22.73
CA ARG A 160 4.17 5.08 -22.94
C ARG A 160 3.94 6.08 -24.09
N THR A 161 3.21 5.68 -25.12
CA THR A 161 2.84 6.55 -26.25
C THR A 161 1.81 7.59 -25.85
N LEU A 162 0.69 7.19 -25.26
CA LEU A 162 -0.40 8.08 -24.86
C LEU A 162 0.00 9.04 -23.73
N CYS A 163 0.77 8.53 -22.77
CA CYS A 163 1.25 9.29 -21.61
C CYS A 163 2.69 9.79 -21.83
N SER A 164 3.11 10.06 -23.06
CA SER A 164 4.48 10.49 -23.35
C SER A 164 4.88 11.72 -22.51
N GLY A 165 6.00 11.61 -21.81
CA GLY A 165 6.47 12.63 -20.85
C GLY A 165 5.68 12.72 -19.53
N ARG A 166 4.59 11.96 -19.37
CA ARG A 166 3.68 11.97 -18.21
C ARG A 166 3.77 10.69 -17.35
N TYR A 167 4.87 9.94 -17.43
CA TYR A 167 5.11 8.77 -16.58
C TYR A 167 6.54 8.74 -16.04
N VAL A 168 6.75 7.90 -15.02
CA VAL A 168 8.06 7.54 -14.46
C VAL A 168 8.09 6.03 -14.21
N GLU A 169 9.22 5.39 -14.51
CA GLU A 169 9.53 4.02 -14.11
C GLU A 169 10.84 4.05 -13.30
N LEU A 170 10.77 3.82 -11.99
CA LEU A 170 11.94 3.64 -11.13
C LEU A 170 12.25 2.16 -11.01
N GLU A 171 13.41 1.76 -11.51
CA GLU A 171 13.90 0.39 -11.49
C GLU A 171 15.06 0.25 -10.49
N PHE A 172 14.96 -0.75 -9.62
CA PHE A 172 16.04 -1.14 -8.72
C PHE A 172 16.45 -2.57 -9.04
N MET A 173 17.47 -2.72 -9.89
CA MET A 173 18.10 -4.02 -10.15
C MET A 173 18.64 -4.64 -8.85
N PRO A 174 18.75 -5.98 -8.74
CA PRO A 174 19.03 -6.64 -7.47
C PRO A 174 20.20 -6.06 -6.66
N ALA A 175 21.31 -5.73 -7.31
CA ALA A 175 22.47 -5.14 -6.62
C ALA A 175 22.15 -3.76 -6.00
N ASP A 176 21.48 -2.90 -6.75
CA ASP A 176 21.06 -1.57 -6.28
C ASP A 176 19.99 -1.67 -5.21
N TYR A 177 19.03 -2.58 -5.40
CA TYR A 177 17.99 -2.89 -4.43
C TYR A 177 18.61 -3.32 -3.09
N ASN A 178 19.55 -4.27 -3.11
CA ASN A 178 20.19 -4.78 -1.90
C ASN A 178 20.95 -3.68 -1.16
N ARG A 179 21.72 -2.86 -1.90
CA ARG A 179 22.45 -1.73 -1.34
C ARG A 179 21.50 -0.71 -0.71
N LEU A 180 20.45 -0.33 -1.42
CA LEU A 180 19.46 0.63 -0.95
C LEU A 180 18.72 0.09 0.27
N TYR A 181 18.30 -1.17 0.24
CA TYR A 181 17.63 -1.81 1.37
C TYR A 181 18.51 -1.85 2.63
N GLN A 182 19.81 -2.15 2.49
CA GLN A 182 20.77 -2.09 3.59
C GLN A 182 20.87 -0.68 4.21
N GLN A 183 20.83 0.38 3.40
CA GLN A 183 20.81 1.76 3.90
C GLN A 183 19.56 2.06 4.73
N PHE A 184 18.39 1.58 4.29
CA PHE A 184 17.16 1.69 5.06
C PHE A 184 17.27 0.92 6.38
N GLN A 185 17.74 -0.33 6.35
CA GLN A 185 17.93 -1.15 7.55
C GLN A 185 18.90 -0.52 8.56
N ALA A 186 19.98 0.11 8.08
CA ALA A 186 20.93 0.82 8.94
C ALA A 186 20.28 1.98 9.73
N THR A 187 19.13 2.48 9.28
CA THR A 187 18.32 3.50 9.97
C THR A 187 17.09 2.93 10.69
N GLY A 188 17.03 1.60 10.88
CA GLY A 188 15.90 0.92 11.51
C GLY A 188 14.64 0.83 10.64
N LYS A 189 14.74 1.11 9.34
CA LYS A 189 13.62 1.09 8.39
C LYS A 189 13.53 -0.26 7.68
N ASN A 190 12.31 -0.64 7.31
CA ASN A 190 11.96 -1.91 6.66
C ASN A 190 11.56 -1.72 5.19
N LEU A 191 11.14 -2.80 4.52
CA LEU A 191 10.78 -2.80 3.09
C LEU A 191 9.64 -1.83 2.76
N ASN A 192 8.67 -1.66 3.65
CA ASN A 192 7.56 -0.73 3.43
C ASN A 192 8.04 0.72 3.40
N HIS A 193 9.12 1.07 4.12
CA HIS A 193 9.72 2.40 4.02
C HIS A 193 10.42 2.61 2.68
N LEU A 194 11.09 1.57 2.16
CA LEU A 194 11.71 1.62 0.82
C LEU A 194 10.65 1.82 -0.27
N LEU A 195 9.54 1.06 -0.19
CA LEU A 195 8.41 1.21 -1.10
C LEU A 195 7.80 2.60 -1.01
N ALA A 196 7.48 3.07 0.20
CA ALA A 196 6.93 4.41 0.42
C ALA A 196 7.82 5.51 -0.15
N TRP A 197 9.14 5.40 0.04
CA TRP A 197 10.10 6.33 -0.56
C TRP A 197 10.08 6.27 -2.10
N ALA A 198 10.04 5.07 -2.69
CA ALA A 198 10.04 4.90 -4.13
C ALA A 198 8.76 5.45 -4.79
N HIS A 199 7.58 5.21 -4.21
CA HIS A 199 6.32 5.80 -4.68
C HIS A 199 6.33 7.33 -4.54
N ALA A 200 6.79 7.85 -3.41
CA ALA A 200 6.92 9.29 -3.21
C ALA A 200 7.92 9.92 -4.21
N ARG A 201 9.01 9.22 -4.53
CA ARG A 201 9.98 9.67 -5.53
C ARG A 201 9.37 9.72 -6.93
N VAL A 202 8.63 8.68 -7.33
CA VAL A 202 7.87 8.65 -8.59
C VAL A 202 6.91 9.85 -8.70
N ILE A 203 6.16 10.13 -7.63
CA ILE A 203 5.25 11.29 -7.58
C ILE A 203 6.05 12.59 -7.75
N GLU A 204 7.14 12.75 -7.01
CA GLU A 204 7.99 13.95 -7.10
C GLU A 204 8.55 14.15 -8.52
N ASP A 205 9.10 13.11 -9.15
CA ASP A 205 9.68 13.15 -10.50
C ASP A 205 8.64 13.50 -11.59
N ILE A 206 7.36 13.17 -11.36
CA ILE A 206 6.26 13.62 -12.23
C ILE A 206 5.96 15.10 -11.96
N LEU A 207 5.85 15.50 -10.68
CA LEU A 207 5.55 16.87 -10.27
C LEU A 207 6.68 17.87 -10.61
N GLU A 208 7.91 17.40 -10.81
CA GLU A 208 9.02 18.20 -11.34
C GLU A 208 8.74 18.70 -12.76
N ARG A 209 7.94 17.95 -13.55
CA ARG A 209 7.66 18.24 -14.96
C ARG A 209 6.24 18.73 -15.23
N HIS A 210 5.29 18.38 -14.35
CA HIS A 210 3.88 18.68 -14.52
C HIS A 210 3.26 19.21 -13.23
N SER A 211 2.28 20.10 -13.35
CA SER A 211 1.43 20.48 -12.22
C SER A 211 0.31 19.46 -12.05
N CYS A 212 0.18 18.89 -10.86
CA CYS A 212 -0.92 18.00 -10.50
C CYS A 212 -1.21 18.14 -9.01
N ARG A 213 -2.50 18.12 -8.64
CA ARG A 213 -2.96 18.31 -7.25
C ARG A 213 -3.34 17.02 -6.54
N PHE A 214 -3.42 15.92 -7.26
CA PHE A 214 -3.99 14.67 -6.76
C PHE A 214 -3.11 13.48 -7.12
N ALA A 215 -2.91 12.57 -6.17
CA ALA A 215 -2.29 11.28 -6.43
C ALA A 215 -3.08 10.15 -5.75
N LEU A 216 -3.03 8.97 -6.33
CA LEU A 216 -3.63 7.75 -5.82
C LEU A 216 -2.58 6.62 -5.83
N ALA A 217 -2.48 5.90 -4.73
CA ALA A 217 -1.61 4.73 -4.58
C ALA A 217 -2.35 3.57 -3.92
N ASP A 218 -1.95 2.34 -4.22
CA ASP A 218 -2.43 1.17 -3.46
C ASP A 218 -1.89 1.21 -2.03
N GLN A 219 -2.75 0.92 -1.07
CA GLN A 219 -2.40 0.94 0.34
C GLN A 219 -1.67 -0.36 0.73
N PHE A 220 -0.34 -0.36 0.56
CA PHE A 220 0.52 -1.50 0.89
C PHE A 220 1.00 -1.53 2.35
N ALA A 221 0.77 -0.46 3.12
CA ALA A 221 1.13 -0.29 4.52
C ALA A 221 0.19 0.73 5.19
N ALA A 222 0.44 1.05 6.48
CA ALA A 222 -0.25 2.16 7.13
C ALA A 222 -0.01 3.47 6.33
N GLU A 223 -1.06 4.28 6.16
CA GLU A 223 -1.03 5.47 5.28
C GLU A 223 0.13 6.43 5.61
N SER A 224 0.50 6.50 6.89
CA SER A 224 1.60 7.33 7.38
C SER A 224 2.93 7.02 6.71
N TYR A 225 3.16 5.80 6.22
CA TYR A 225 4.40 5.44 5.52
C TYR A 225 4.59 6.28 4.26
N LEU A 226 3.61 6.28 3.36
CA LEU A 226 3.70 7.03 2.11
C LEU A 226 3.57 8.53 2.36
N THR A 227 2.61 8.96 3.18
CA THR A 227 2.40 10.38 3.49
C THR A 227 3.64 11.02 4.11
N SER A 228 4.35 10.33 5.01
CA SER A 228 5.60 10.84 5.60
C SER A 228 6.80 10.79 4.65
N SER A 229 6.72 9.97 3.59
CA SER A 229 7.78 9.85 2.57
C SER A 229 7.65 10.87 1.45
N LEU A 230 6.52 11.58 1.34
CA LEU A 230 6.32 12.64 0.34
C LEU A 230 7.43 13.69 0.40
N MET A 231 7.93 14.06 -0.77
CA MET A 231 8.98 15.06 -0.95
C MET A 231 8.37 16.47 -1.07
N ALA A 232 9.16 17.47 -1.49
CA ALA A 232 8.77 18.88 -1.39
C ALA A 232 7.49 19.19 -2.18
N LYS A 233 7.39 18.76 -3.44
CA LYS A 233 6.19 18.96 -4.26
C LYS A 233 5.08 18.00 -3.85
N GLY A 234 5.41 16.75 -3.52
CA GLY A 234 4.44 15.76 -3.05
C GLY A 234 3.68 16.20 -1.78
N LYS A 235 4.31 16.97 -0.89
CA LYS A 235 3.64 17.53 0.31
C LYS A 235 2.57 18.57 0.01
N THR A 236 2.50 19.08 -1.23
CA THR A 236 1.53 20.09 -1.65
C THR A 236 0.27 19.51 -2.28
N ILE A 237 0.25 18.19 -2.53
CA ILE A 237 -0.85 17.50 -3.21
C ILE A 237 -1.75 16.74 -2.22
N THR A 238 -2.95 16.43 -2.66
CA THR A 238 -3.84 15.48 -1.99
C THR A 238 -3.49 14.06 -2.44
N LEU A 239 -2.85 13.31 -1.55
CA LEU A 239 -2.61 11.88 -1.74
C LEU A 239 -3.79 11.08 -1.17
N VAL A 240 -4.42 10.26 -2.02
CA VAL A 240 -5.37 9.23 -1.62
C VAL A 240 -4.66 7.89 -1.60
N GLN A 241 -4.92 7.08 -0.58
CA GLN A 241 -4.47 5.70 -0.50
C GLN A 241 -5.71 4.81 -0.34
N GLU A 242 -5.84 3.80 -1.18
CA GLU A 242 -6.96 2.86 -1.12
C GLU A 242 -6.46 1.43 -1.24
N HIS A 243 -7.19 0.50 -0.62
CA HIS A 243 -7.05 -0.90 -0.97
C HIS A 243 -7.66 -1.17 -2.34
N ARG A 244 -6.98 -1.99 -3.14
CA ARG A 244 -7.41 -2.36 -4.50
C ARG A 244 -7.46 -1.16 -5.43
N ALA A 245 -6.47 -0.28 -5.33
CA ALA A 245 -6.41 0.94 -6.11
C ALA A 245 -6.30 0.69 -7.62
N GLU A 246 -5.98 -0.53 -8.06
CA GLU A 246 -5.94 -0.95 -9.48
C GLU A 246 -7.27 -0.80 -10.23
N ARG A 247 -8.38 -0.57 -9.51
CA ARG A 247 -9.66 -0.17 -10.12
C ARG A 247 -9.61 1.21 -10.78
N ASN A 248 -8.66 2.06 -10.38
CA ASN A 248 -8.42 3.36 -11.00
C ASN A 248 -7.48 3.21 -12.19
N ILE A 249 -7.85 3.81 -13.32
CA ILE A 249 -7.12 3.67 -14.59
C ILE A 249 -5.66 4.13 -14.53
N ALA A 250 -5.32 5.14 -13.72
CA ALA A 250 -3.95 5.63 -13.59
C ALA A 250 -3.07 4.64 -12.82
N VAL A 251 -3.64 4.02 -11.77
CA VAL A 251 -2.96 2.98 -10.99
C VAL A 251 -2.82 1.71 -11.82
N ALA A 252 -3.87 1.31 -12.57
CA ALA A 252 -3.78 0.20 -13.51
C ALA A 252 -2.70 0.42 -14.59
N ALA A 253 -2.61 1.63 -15.14
CA ALA A 253 -1.57 1.99 -16.10
C ALA A 253 -0.17 1.90 -15.47
N ALA A 254 0.02 2.42 -14.26
CA ALA A 254 1.27 2.30 -13.51
C ALA A 254 1.62 0.82 -13.24
N SER A 255 0.65 0.00 -12.88
CA SER A 255 0.82 -1.45 -12.67
C SER A 255 1.36 -2.15 -13.91
N ILE A 256 0.79 -1.84 -15.08
CA ILE A 256 1.23 -2.41 -16.36
C ILE A 256 2.66 -1.97 -16.69
N LEU A 257 3.00 -0.69 -16.52
CA LEU A 257 4.37 -0.20 -16.75
C LEU A 257 5.37 -0.87 -15.82
N ALA A 258 5.08 -0.91 -14.52
CA ALA A 258 5.94 -1.57 -13.53
C ALA A 258 6.12 -3.07 -13.85
N ARG A 259 5.05 -3.74 -14.28
CA ARG A 259 5.08 -5.15 -14.65
C ARG A 259 5.91 -5.40 -15.91
N ASP A 260 5.69 -4.64 -16.98
CA ASP A 260 6.44 -4.78 -18.23
C ASP A 260 7.93 -4.54 -18.02
N ARG A 261 8.29 -3.48 -17.29
CA ARG A 261 9.69 -3.19 -16.94
C ARG A 261 10.32 -4.30 -16.09
N PHE A 262 9.59 -4.85 -15.11
CA PHE A 262 10.04 -6.00 -14.33
C PHE A 262 10.33 -7.21 -15.23
N LEU A 263 9.45 -7.53 -16.18
CA LEU A 263 9.63 -8.63 -17.12
C LEU A 263 10.84 -8.42 -18.05
N ALA A 264 11.03 -7.19 -18.54
CA ALA A 264 12.21 -6.84 -19.34
C ALA A 264 13.51 -7.08 -18.57
N CYS A 265 13.57 -6.68 -17.30
CA CYS A 265 14.73 -6.92 -16.44
C CYS A 265 14.97 -8.40 -16.18
N MET A 266 13.91 -9.18 -15.96
CA MET A 266 14.03 -10.63 -15.79
C MET A 266 14.64 -11.29 -17.02
N ASN A 267 14.25 -10.85 -18.23
CA ASN A 267 14.83 -11.33 -19.48
C ASN A 267 16.32 -10.96 -19.58
N LEU A 268 16.70 -9.72 -19.24
CA LEU A 268 18.11 -9.31 -19.23
C LEU A 268 18.96 -10.17 -18.28
N LEU A 269 18.45 -10.46 -17.09
CA LEU A 269 19.11 -11.37 -16.15
C LEU A 269 19.23 -12.78 -16.73
N SER A 270 18.14 -13.30 -17.31
CA SER A 270 18.14 -14.64 -17.91
C SER A 270 19.10 -14.77 -19.09
N GLU A 271 19.20 -13.74 -19.93
CA GLU A 271 20.16 -13.70 -21.04
C GLU A 271 21.61 -13.61 -20.55
N ARG A 272 21.86 -12.81 -19.51
CA ARG A 272 23.19 -12.64 -18.93
C ARG A 272 23.72 -13.92 -18.29
N PHE A 273 22.88 -14.61 -17.51
CA PHE A 273 23.28 -15.79 -16.75
C PHE A 273 22.92 -17.11 -17.43
N LYS A 274 22.34 -17.06 -18.64
CA LYS A 274 21.90 -18.23 -19.43
C LYS A 274 21.02 -19.18 -18.61
N MET A 275 20.13 -18.61 -17.80
CA MET A 275 19.29 -19.34 -16.87
C MET A 275 17.93 -18.67 -16.72
N THR A 276 16.85 -19.45 -16.71
CA THR A 276 15.51 -18.94 -16.40
C THR A 276 15.36 -18.68 -14.90
N PHE A 277 14.93 -17.48 -14.54
CA PHE A 277 14.63 -17.12 -13.15
C PHE A 277 13.12 -17.20 -12.90
N PRO A 278 12.64 -18.16 -12.10
CA PRO A 278 11.22 -18.23 -11.74
C PRO A 278 10.81 -17.04 -10.86
N LYS A 279 9.59 -16.55 -11.09
CA LYS A 279 8.95 -15.47 -10.32
C LYS A 279 8.47 -15.99 -8.95
N GLY A 280 8.27 -15.08 -7.99
CA GLY A 280 7.80 -15.35 -6.62
C GLY A 280 8.90 -15.82 -5.67
N ALA A 281 8.51 -16.61 -4.67
CA ALA A 281 9.39 -17.14 -3.61
C ALA A 281 9.07 -18.60 -3.25
N SER A 282 8.68 -19.41 -4.24
CA SER A 282 8.24 -20.80 -4.05
C SER A 282 9.40 -21.81 -3.93
N ALA A 283 9.08 -23.10 -3.76
CA ALA A 283 10.09 -24.17 -3.77
C ALA A 283 10.92 -24.19 -5.07
N MET A 284 10.27 -23.95 -6.21
CA MET A 284 10.95 -23.87 -7.52
C MET A 284 11.99 -22.73 -7.56
N VAL A 285 11.71 -21.62 -6.88
CA VAL A 285 12.64 -20.48 -6.76
C VAL A 285 13.87 -20.87 -5.96
N ARG A 286 13.71 -21.66 -4.88
CA ARG A 286 14.85 -22.18 -4.10
C ARG A 286 15.71 -23.14 -4.90
N GLU A 287 15.09 -24.03 -5.66
CA GLU A 287 15.82 -24.96 -6.54
C GLU A 287 16.62 -24.21 -7.60
N ALA A 288 16.01 -23.19 -8.22
CA ALA A 288 16.70 -22.31 -9.15
C ALA A 288 17.87 -21.58 -8.47
N ALA A 289 17.68 -21.06 -7.25
CA ALA A 289 18.74 -20.39 -6.50
C ALA A 289 19.91 -21.32 -6.15
N ARG A 290 19.65 -22.56 -5.71
CA ARG A 290 20.70 -23.56 -5.47
C ARG A 290 21.47 -23.89 -6.75
N ARG A 291 20.76 -24.04 -7.87
CA ARG A 291 21.39 -24.26 -9.18
C ARG A 291 22.28 -23.08 -9.57
N PHE A 292 21.77 -21.86 -9.40
CA PHE A 292 22.52 -20.64 -9.69
C PHE A 292 23.80 -20.53 -8.85
N VAL A 293 23.71 -20.79 -7.54
CA VAL A 293 24.87 -20.80 -6.63
C VAL A 293 25.89 -21.85 -7.03
N LYS A 294 25.45 -23.06 -7.39
CA LYS A 294 26.35 -24.14 -7.84
C LYS A 294 27.12 -23.76 -9.11
N GLN A 295 26.49 -22.98 -10.01
CA GLN A 295 27.07 -22.60 -11.30
C GLN A 295 27.94 -21.35 -11.23
N ASN A 296 27.54 -20.35 -10.44
CA ASN A 296 28.12 -19.00 -10.48
C ASN A 296 28.76 -18.57 -9.15
N GLY A 297 28.63 -19.38 -8.10
CA GLY A 297 29.05 -19.02 -6.74
C GLY A 297 28.00 -18.21 -5.98
N ARG A 298 28.06 -18.26 -4.64
CA ARG A 298 27.08 -17.61 -3.75
C ARG A 298 27.10 -16.09 -3.86
N GLU A 299 28.28 -15.51 -4.07
CA GLU A 299 28.47 -14.05 -4.17
C GLU A 299 27.67 -13.43 -5.31
N GLN A 300 27.48 -14.16 -6.41
CA GLN A 300 26.73 -13.68 -7.57
C GLN A 300 25.22 -13.54 -7.30
N LEU A 301 24.69 -14.06 -6.19
CA LEU A 301 23.29 -13.86 -5.81
C LEU A 301 22.93 -12.38 -5.71
N THR A 302 23.87 -11.53 -5.26
CA THR A 302 23.64 -10.07 -5.16
C THR A 302 23.23 -9.44 -6.48
N ALA A 303 23.64 -10.02 -7.62
CA ALA A 303 23.35 -9.51 -8.96
C ALA A 303 21.98 -9.95 -9.49
N VAL A 304 21.36 -10.98 -8.92
CA VAL A 304 20.13 -11.60 -9.45
C VAL A 304 18.98 -11.61 -8.47
N SER A 305 19.23 -11.53 -7.16
CA SER A 305 18.21 -11.71 -6.14
C SER A 305 18.23 -10.67 -5.01
N LYS A 306 17.08 -10.56 -4.33
CA LYS A 306 16.86 -9.75 -3.14
C LYS A 306 17.30 -10.55 -1.92
N LEU A 307 18.46 -10.22 -1.36
CA LEU A 307 19.16 -11.09 -0.40
C LEU A 307 18.45 -11.24 0.95
N HIS A 308 17.62 -10.27 1.36
CA HIS A 308 16.89 -10.30 2.63
C HIS A 308 15.73 -11.32 2.69
N PHE A 309 15.41 -11.99 1.59
CA PHE A 309 14.41 -13.05 1.58
C PHE A 309 14.93 -14.29 2.32
N LYS A 310 14.02 -14.98 3.04
CA LYS A 310 14.30 -16.28 3.68
C LYS A 310 14.91 -17.31 2.72
N THR A 311 14.57 -17.23 1.44
CA THR A 311 15.17 -18.06 0.39
C THR A 311 16.69 -18.07 0.48
N THR A 312 17.36 -16.93 0.71
CA THR A 312 18.82 -16.85 0.81
C THR A 312 19.37 -17.57 2.05
N GLU A 313 18.64 -17.53 3.18
CA GLU A 313 19.01 -18.21 4.43
C GLU A 313 18.94 -19.74 4.27
N GLU A 314 18.10 -20.23 3.35
CA GLU A 314 17.85 -21.65 3.08
C GLU A 314 18.74 -22.27 1.95
N LEU A 315 19.72 -21.50 1.43
CA LEU A 315 20.65 -21.94 0.37
C LEU A 315 21.94 -22.55 0.90
#